data_AF-A0A1F3TZB3-F1
#
_entry.id   AF-A0A1F3TZB3-F1
#
_cell.length_a   1.000
_cell.length_b   1.000
_cell.length_c   1.000
_cell.angle_alpha   90.00
_cell.angle_beta   90.00
_cell.angle_gamma   90.00
#
_symmetry.space_group_name_H-M   'P 1'
#
loop_
_entity.id
_entity.type
_entity.pdbx_description
1 polymer ?
#
loop_
_entity_poly.entity_id
_entity_poly.type
_entity_poly.pdbx_seq_one_letter_code
_entity_poly.pdbx_strand_id
1 'polypeptide(L)'
;MPSENYLQLKLGDLLKSHSEGHSTETLPDNLGDAYLFKFNPVFRKIRQQFLKMGYTLTQDDFCHYDVLPYASLPKILSQKKVPYKNNVQALQEIETTRPGRFTVGELVKVKSNYVLHESSHCIADSILEKITAGPFLSPLKITAESARVFKFIMAESFANAVESFANIYNKTPQGKLFYDLNSYVTHHHKINVALEKAITLLGERLTFDLIYISYLYSNCLLPEPHSKQLTSIFEVLIPDSDLRKKALDSPHVRKLFSHGFELSLDFRMQTTGFFCAFMGIDTPLEKLLRIDLLEILKKTTPVSDFLSDTRLFND
;
A
#
# COMPACT_ATOMS: atom_id res chain seq x y z
N MET A 1 16.70 -0.04 16.21
CA MET A 1 15.28 -0.13 16.58
C MET A 1 14.78 1.29 16.83
N PRO A 2 13.75 1.80 16.13
CA PRO A 2 13.09 3.02 16.57
C PRO A 2 12.49 2.72 17.94
N SER A 3 12.70 3.59 18.92
CA SER A 3 12.25 3.37 20.29
C SER A 3 10.75 3.09 20.31
N GLU A 4 10.36 2.00 20.97
CA GLU A 4 8.99 1.58 21.24
C GLU A 4 8.30 2.54 22.23
N ASN A 5 8.44 3.85 22.02
CA ASN A 5 7.93 4.91 22.88
C ASN A 5 6.41 4.88 23.01
N TYR A 6 5.71 4.23 22.07
CA TYR A 6 4.26 4.06 22.17
C TYR A 6 3.86 3.05 23.24
N LEU A 7 4.74 2.15 23.69
CA LEU A 7 4.42 1.17 24.75
C LEU A 7 4.14 1.84 26.11
N GLN A 8 4.63 3.07 26.29
CA GLN A 8 4.42 3.87 27.50
C GLN A 8 3.12 4.69 27.45
N LEU A 9 2.40 4.70 26.32
CA LEU A 9 1.12 5.41 26.20
C LEU A 9 0.09 4.79 27.12
N LYS A 10 -0.70 5.63 27.81
CA LYS A 10 -1.85 5.17 28.58
C LYS A 10 -2.98 4.77 27.65
N LEU A 11 -3.68 3.69 28.00
CA LEU A 11 -4.82 3.20 27.23
C LEU A 11 -5.92 4.26 27.09
N GLY A 12 -6.27 4.95 28.18
CA GLY A 12 -7.23 6.06 28.14
C GLY A 12 -6.85 7.17 27.14
N ASP A 13 -5.58 7.57 27.07
CA ASP A 13 -5.11 8.58 26.12
C ASP A 13 -5.20 8.10 24.66
N LEU A 14 -4.92 6.81 24.44
CA LEU A 14 -5.06 6.18 23.12
C LEU A 14 -6.53 6.17 22.68
N LEU A 15 -7.44 5.72 23.55
CA LEU A 15 -8.87 5.66 23.26
C LEU A 15 -9.47 7.06 23.04
N LYS A 16 -9.02 8.05 23.81
CA LYS A 16 -9.39 9.46 23.60
C LYS A 16 -8.93 9.96 22.22
N SER A 17 -7.68 9.70 21.86
CA SER A 17 -7.14 10.08 20.54
C SER A 17 -7.91 9.41 19.39
N HIS A 18 -8.37 8.18 19.58
CA HIS A 18 -9.20 7.47 18.62
C HIS A 18 -10.60 8.10 18.45
N SER A 19 -11.24 8.56 19.53
CA SER A 19 -12.60 9.13 19.47
C SER A 19 -12.66 10.59 18.98
N GLU A 20 -11.60 11.38 19.16
CA GLU A 20 -11.54 12.81 18.77
C GLU A 20 -11.60 13.10 17.25
N GLY A 21 -11.65 12.05 16.42
CA GLY A 21 -11.68 12.15 14.96
C GLY A 21 -12.94 11.59 14.30
N HIS A 22 -13.90 11.05 15.07
CA HIS A 22 -15.04 10.30 14.51
C HIS A 22 -15.87 11.18 13.55
N SER A 23 -16.19 10.61 12.39
CA SER A 23 -17.10 11.14 11.38
C SER A 23 -17.86 10.01 10.69
N THR A 24 -18.81 10.34 9.83
CA THR A 24 -19.58 9.36 9.03
C THR A 24 -18.74 8.54 8.06
N GLU A 25 -17.52 8.97 7.74
CA GLU A 25 -16.60 8.29 6.82
C GLU A 25 -15.55 7.43 7.56
N THR A 26 -15.56 7.46 8.90
CA THR A 26 -14.62 6.74 9.76
C THR A 26 -15.25 5.50 10.38
N LEU A 27 -14.40 4.58 10.84
CA LEU A 27 -14.80 3.34 11.48
C LEU A 27 -14.60 3.44 13.01
N PRO A 28 -15.65 3.73 13.79
CA PRO A 28 -15.52 3.89 15.25
C PRO A 28 -15.10 2.61 15.97
N ASP A 29 -15.28 1.45 15.35
CA ASP A 29 -14.87 0.15 15.90
C ASP A 29 -13.47 -0.29 15.44
N ASN A 30 -12.80 0.51 14.60
CA ASN A 30 -11.44 0.24 14.15
C ASN A 30 -10.46 1.23 14.81
N LEU A 31 -9.65 0.71 15.72
CA LEU A 31 -8.73 1.48 16.54
C LEU A 31 -7.79 2.30 15.65
N GLY A 32 -7.78 3.60 15.88
CA GLY A 32 -6.98 4.56 15.12
C GLY A 32 -7.52 5.00 13.76
N ASP A 33 -8.58 4.39 13.21
CA ASP A 33 -9.09 4.73 11.87
C ASP A 33 -9.42 6.22 11.74
N ALA A 34 -10.19 6.75 12.69
CA ALA A 34 -10.59 8.15 12.67
C ALA A 34 -9.42 9.13 12.89
N TYR A 35 -8.42 8.74 13.69
CA TYR A 35 -7.19 9.52 13.85
C TYR A 35 -6.41 9.58 12.53
N LEU A 36 -6.21 8.42 11.88
CA LEU A 36 -5.53 8.32 10.59
C LEU A 36 -6.29 9.09 9.51
N PHE A 37 -7.61 8.96 9.45
CA PHE A 37 -8.45 9.72 8.52
C PHE A 37 -8.29 11.24 8.70
N LYS A 38 -8.14 11.73 9.93
CA LYS A 38 -7.96 13.16 10.22
C LYS A 38 -6.55 13.64 9.87
N PHE A 39 -5.51 12.91 10.28
CA PHE A 39 -4.13 13.40 10.25
C PHE A 39 -3.27 12.83 9.11
N ASN A 40 -3.68 11.75 8.46
CA ASN A 40 -2.98 11.13 7.36
C ASN A 40 -3.73 11.40 6.03
N PRO A 41 -3.24 12.36 5.20
CA PRO A 41 -3.93 12.76 3.98
C PRO A 41 -4.05 11.63 2.95
N VAL A 42 -3.10 10.69 2.92
CA VAL A 42 -3.14 9.54 2.00
C VAL A 42 -4.24 8.58 2.42
N PHE A 43 -4.27 8.22 3.70
CA PHE A 43 -5.31 7.36 4.28
C PHE A 43 -6.71 7.92 4.00
N ARG A 44 -6.89 9.24 4.25
CA ARG A 44 -8.14 9.94 3.96
C ARG A 44 -8.54 9.88 2.49
N LYS A 45 -7.63 10.21 1.58
CA LYS A 45 -7.93 10.25 0.14
C LYS A 45 -8.28 8.87 -0.40
N ILE A 46 -7.58 7.82 0.04
CA ILE A 46 -7.92 6.44 -0.31
C ILE A 46 -9.31 6.08 0.21
N ARG A 47 -9.62 6.35 1.49
CA ARG A 47 -10.95 6.12 2.05
C ARG A 47 -12.05 6.84 1.26
N GLN A 48 -11.87 8.13 0.97
CA GLN A 48 -12.86 8.94 0.25
C GLN A 48 -13.07 8.42 -1.18
N GLN A 49 -12.00 8.09 -1.88
CA GLN A 49 -12.09 7.54 -3.24
C GLN A 49 -12.75 6.16 -3.25
N PHE A 50 -12.41 5.29 -2.30
CA PHE A 50 -13.04 3.99 -2.09
C PHE A 50 -14.55 4.11 -1.90
N LEU A 51 -15.00 4.97 -0.99
CA LEU A 51 -16.43 5.22 -0.73
C LEU A 51 -17.12 5.83 -1.96
N LYS A 52 -16.48 6.80 -2.62
CA LYS A 52 -17.00 7.41 -3.86
C LYS A 52 -17.22 6.40 -4.99
N MET A 53 -16.45 5.31 -5.03
CA MET A 53 -16.57 4.23 -6.01
C MET A 53 -17.66 3.21 -5.66
N GLY A 54 -18.41 3.46 -4.57
CA GLY A 54 -19.54 2.64 -4.13
C GLY A 54 -19.13 1.40 -3.33
N TYR A 55 -17.90 1.35 -2.83
CA TYR A 55 -17.48 0.29 -1.93
C TYR A 55 -17.95 0.53 -0.50
N THR A 56 -18.14 -0.56 0.23
CA THR A 56 -18.66 -0.57 1.60
C THR A 56 -17.74 -1.36 2.53
N LEU A 57 -17.91 -1.13 3.83
CA LEU A 57 -17.11 -1.77 4.90
C LEU A 57 -18.03 -2.62 5.76
N THR A 58 -17.51 -3.73 6.29
CA THR A 58 -18.33 -4.69 7.04
C THR A 58 -17.61 -5.30 8.22
N GLN A 59 -18.34 -5.59 9.28
CA GLN A 59 -17.86 -6.41 10.41
C GLN A 59 -18.23 -7.89 10.28
N ASP A 60 -19.17 -8.23 9.39
CA ASP A 60 -19.54 -9.60 9.08
C ASP A 60 -18.30 -10.46 8.75
N ASP A 61 -18.38 -11.77 9.02
CA ASP A 61 -17.45 -12.73 8.43
C ASP A 61 -17.71 -12.83 6.92
N PHE A 62 -17.11 -11.90 6.18
CA PHE A 62 -17.20 -11.84 4.74
C PHE A 62 -16.06 -12.66 4.12
N CYS A 63 -16.44 -13.59 3.23
CA CYS A 63 -15.53 -14.45 2.48
C CYS A 63 -14.44 -15.19 3.27
N HIS A 64 -14.62 -15.37 4.59
CA HIS A 64 -13.64 -15.97 5.49
C HIS A 64 -12.29 -15.24 5.47
N TYR A 65 -12.33 -13.91 5.32
CA TYR A 65 -11.15 -13.07 5.25
C TYR A 65 -10.22 -13.28 6.45
N ASP A 66 -10.76 -13.54 7.64
CA ASP A 66 -9.97 -13.79 8.84
C ASP A 66 -9.10 -15.04 8.78
N VAL A 67 -9.51 -16.02 7.98
CA VAL A 67 -8.84 -17.31 7.86
C VAL A 67 -7.89 -17.30 6.68
N LEU A 68 -8.32 -16.75 5.54
CA LEU A 68 -7.55 -16.75 4.31
C LEU A 68 -7.78 -15.46 3.49
N PRO A 69 -7.14 -14.34 3.87
CA PRO A 69 -7.28 -13.06 3.18
C PRO A 69 -7.00 -13.14 1.68
N TYR A 70 -5.96 -13.89 1.28
CA TYR A 70 -5.56 -14.01 -0.13
C TYR A 70 -6.65 -14.59 -1.05
N ALA A 71 -7.53 -15.44 -0.54
CA ALA A 71 -8.63 -16.01 -1.33
C ALA A 71 -9.87 -15.09 -1.38
N SER A 72 -9.86 -14.00 -0.61
CA SER A 72 -11.00 -13.12 -0.42
C SER A 72 -11.09 -12.00 -1.46
N LEU A 73 -9.96 -11.59 -2.04
CA LEU A 73 -9.88 -10.43 -2.93
C LEU A 73 -10.89 -10.49 -4.09
N PRO A 74 -11.10 -11.60 -4.82
CA PRO A 74 -12.11 -11.65 -5.89
C PRO A 74 -13.54 -11.38 -5.41
N LYS A 75 -13.89 -11.82 -4.20
CA LYS A 75 -15.22 -11.55 -3.59
C LYS A 75 -15.32 -10.11 -3.11
N ILE A 76 -14.25 -9.56 -2.54
CA ILE A 76 -14.16 -8.13 -2.14
C ILE A 76 -14.42 -7.23 -3.34
N LEU A 77 -13.72 -7.46 -4.46
CA LEU A 77 -13.84 -6.66 -5.68
C LEU A 77 -15.24 -6.78 -6.30
N SER A 78 -15.72 -8.01 -6.49
CA SER A 78 -17.03 -8.24 -7.15
C SER A 78 -18.23 -7.75 -6.35
N GLN A 79 -18.21 -7.85 -5.02
CA GLN A 79 -19.31 -7.40 -4.15
C GLN A 79 -19.08 -6.01 -3.57
N LYS A 80 -17.95 -5.38 -3.88
CA LYS A 80 -17.54 -4.07 -3.37
C LYS A 80 -17.65 -3.94 -1.85
N LYS A 81 -17.19 -4.96 -1.11
CA LYS A 81 -17.34 -5.07 0.34
C LYS A 81 -16.01 -5.47 0.99
N VAL A 82 -15.44 -4.61 1.83
CA VAL A 82 -14.16 -4.85 2.54
C VAL A 82 -14.43 -5.17 4.01
N PRO A 83 -13.99 -6.33 4.53
CA PRO A 83 -14.15 -6.67 5.94
C PRO A 83 -13.16 -5.94 6.85
N TYR A 84 -13.60 -5.65 8.06
CA TYR A 84 -12.79 -5.19 9.19
C TYR A 84 -13.38 -5.74 10.50
N LYS A 85 -12.66 -5.57 11.62
CA LYS A 85 -13.07 -6.09 12.92
C LYS A 85 -13.17 -5.01 13.97
N ASN A 86 -14.10 -5.22 14.89
CA ASN A 86 -14.11 -4.47 16.13
C ASN A 86 -12.89 -4.86 16.96
N ASN A 87 -11.95 -3.94 17.10
CA ASN A 87 -10.78 -4.08 17.96
C ASN A 87 -10.72 -2.96 19.03
N VAL A 88 -11.82 -2.24 19.22
CA VAL A 88 -11.95 -1.09 20.14
C VAL A 88 -12.75 -1.45 21.39
N GLN A 89 -13.85 -2.21 21.24
CA GLN A 89 -14.79 -2.44 22.34
C GLN A 89 -14.13 -3.08 23.57
N ALA A 90 -13.34 -4.14 23.38
CA ALA A 90 -12.64 -4.80 24.50
C ALA A 90 -11.69 -3.84 25.24
N LEU A 91 -11.05 -2.92 24.51
CA LEU A 91 -10.17 -1.92 25.11
C LEU A 91 -10.96 -0.89 25.92
N GLN A 92 -12.13 -0.47 25.43
CA GLN A 92 -13.03 0.43 26.16
C GLN A 92 -13.54 -0.21 27.46
N GLU A 93 -13.88 -1.50 27.44
CA GLU A 93 -14.31 -2.24 28.62
C GLU A 93 -13.20 -2.34 29.68
N ILE A 94 -11.95 -2.58 29.25
CA ILE A 94 -10.76 -2.60 30.12
C ILE A 94 -10.57 -1.22 30.78
N GLU A 95 -10.54 -0.16 29.99
CA GLU A 95 -10.32 1.21 30.50
C GLU A 95 -11.46 1.66 31.41
N THR A 96 -12.71 1.30 31.10
CA THR A 96 -13.88 1.60 31.94
C THR A 96 -13.79 0.89 33.29
N THR A 97 -13.35 -0.38 33.30
CA THR A 97 -13.25 -1.18 34.52
C THR A 97 -12.05 -0.78 35.38
N ARG A 98 -10.94 -0.38 34.76
CA ARG A 98 -9.68 -0.01 35.43
C ARG A 98 -9.05 1.27 34.81
N PRO A 99 -9.66 2.45 35.03
CA PRO A 99 -9.21 3.68 34.40
C PRO A 99 -7.74 4.02 34.69
N GLY A 100 -6.97 4.37 33.65
CA GLY A 100 -5.58 4.81 33.73
C GLY A 100 -4.56 3.74 34.18
N ARG A 101 -5.04 2.50 34.43
CA ARG A 101 -4.21 1.43 35.01
C ARG A 101 -3.19 0.88 34.05
N PHE A 102 -3.56 0.74 32.77
CA PHE A 102 -2.78 0.04 31.76
C PHE A 102 -2.08 1.00 30.79
N THR A 103 -0.87 0.63 30.39
CA THR A 103 -0.22 1.16 29.20
C THR A 103 -0.46 0.24 28.01
N VAL A 104 -0.23 0.74 26.80
CA VAL A 104 -0.33 -0.05 25.57
C VAL A 104 0.60 -1.27 25.61
N GLY A 105 1.81 -1.14 26.17
CA GLY A 105 2.76 -2.25 26.25
C GLY A 105 2.35 -3.38 27.19
N GLU A 106 1.40 -3.14 28.09
CA GLU A 106 0.86 -4.17 29.00
C GLU A 106 -0.32 -4.94 28.36
N LEU A 107 -0.85 -4.48 27.21
CA LEU A 107 -2.00 -5.10 26.56
C LEU A 107 -1.58 -6.21 25.60
N VAL A 108 -2.40 -7.26 25.54
CA VAL A 108 -2.32 -8.25 24.45
C VAL A 108 -2.63 -7.54 23.13
N LYS A 109 -1.85 -7.81 22.09
CA LYS A 109 -2.05 -7.20 20.76
C LYS A 109 -3.46 -7.48 20.25
N VAL A 110 -4.20 -6.41 19.98
CA VAL A 110 -5.48 -6.49 19.28
C VAL A 110 -5.28 -6.88 17.82
N LYS A 111 -6.32 -7.40 17.16
CA LYS A 111 -6.27 -7.69 15.73
C LYS A 111 -6.11 -6.40 14.92
N SER A 112 -5.20 -6.41 13.95
CA SER A 112 -5.05 -5.34 12.96
C SER A 112 -6.15 -5.38 11.90
N ASN A 113 -6.42 -4.24 11.26
CA ASN A 113 -7.40 -4.07 10.19
C ASN A 113 -6.75 -3.43 8.97
N TYR A 114 -6.54 -4.18 7.89
CA TYR A 114 -5.77 -3.72 6.72
C TYR A 114 -6.63 -3.01 5.68
N VAL A 115 -7.56 -2.18 6.14
CA VAL A 115 -8.57 -1.56 5.27
C VAL A 115 -7.93 -0.61 4.26
N LEU A 116 -6.81 0.04 4.60
CA LEU A 116 -6.06 0.89 3.66
C LEU A 116 -5.58 0.07 2.45
N HIS A 117 -5.01 -1.11 2.71
CA HIS A 117 -4.50 -2.02 1.70
C HIS A 117 -5.62 -2.51 0.78
N GLU A 118 -6.67 -3.08 1.36
CA GLU A 118 -7.82 -3.60 0.59
C GLU A 118 -8.55 -2.50 -0.20
N SER A 119 -8.66 -1.30 0.36
CA SER A 119 -9.22 -0.13 -0.34
C SER A 119 -8.36 0.26 -1.54
N SER A 120 -7.03 0.13 -1.43
CA SER A 120 -6.10 0.42 -2.52
C SER A 120 -6.25 -0.58 -3.67
N HIS A 121 -6.44 -1.86 -3.37
CA HIS A 121 -6.79 -2.85 -4.40
C HIS A 121 -8.11 -2.52 -5.12
N CYS A 122 -9.14 -2.13 -4.36
CA CYS A 122 -10.44 -1.76 -4.93
C CYS A 122 -10.35 -0.58 -5.91
N ILE A 123 -9.52 0.42 -5.58
CA ILE A 123 -9.25 1.57 -6.44
C ILE A 123 -8.45 1.14 -7.67
N ALA A 124 -7.35 0.41 -7.45
CA ALA A 124 -6.46 -0.03 -8.53
C ALA A 124 -7.20 -0.90 -9.55
N ASP A 125 -8.00 -1.86 -9.08
CA ASP A 125 -8.75 -2.77 -9.96
C ASP A 125 -9.68 -2.02 -10.90
N SER A 126 -10.46 -1.06 -10.40
CA SER A 126 -11.38 -0.27 -11.22
C SER A 126 -10.68 0.65 -12.23
N ILE A 127 -9.49 1.16 -11.91
CA ILE A 127 -8.67 1.93 -12.86
C ILE A 127 -8.12 0.98 -13.93
N LEU A 128 -7.55 -0.15 -13.51
CA LEU A 128 -6.95 -1.14 -14.39
C LEU A 128 -7.99 -1.83 -15.29
N GLU A 129 -9.24 -1.99 -14.86
CA GLU A 129 -10.34 -2.46 -15.72
C GLU A 129 -10.52 -1.56 -16.96
N LYS A 130 -10.52 -0.23 -16.79
CA LYS A 130 -10.64 0.71 -17.90
C LYS A 130 -9.47 0.62 -18.87
N ILE A 131 -8.29 0.44 -18.30
CA ILE A 131 -7.02 0.41 -19.00
C ILE A 131 -6.84 -0.91 -19.78
N THR A 132 -7.41 -2.03 -19.31
CA THR A 132 -7.29 -3.36 -19.93
C THR A 132 -8.33 -3.70 -21.00
N ALA A 133 -9.31 -2.83 -21.25
CA ALA A 133 -10.34 -3.04 -22.28
C ALA A 133 -9.83 -2.81 -23.74
N GLY A 134 -8.56 -2.44 -23.94
CA GLY A 134 -7.91 -2.28 -25.26
C GLY A 134 -6.79 -3.31 -25.53
N PRO A 135 -6.05 -3.21 -26.66
CA PRO A 135 -4.88 -4.04 -26.97
C PRO A 135 -3.66 -3.68 -26.09
N PHE A 136 -3.87 -3.73 -24.78
CA PHE A 136 -3.11 -3.19 -23.65
C PHE A 136 -1.61 -3.50 -23.67
N LEU A 137 -1.24 -4.69 -24.16
CA LEU A 137 0.16 -5.17 -24.25
C LEU A 137 0.46 -5.77 -25.64
N SER A 138 -0.35 -5.45 -26.65
CA SER A 138 -0.18 -5.98 -28.01
C SER A 138 1.20 -5.74 -28.61
N PRO A 139 1.90 -4.61 -28.36
CA PRO A 139 3.27 -4.41 -28.86
C PRO A 139 4.30 -5.39 -28.26
N LEU A 140 4.00 -5.96 -27.09
CA LEU A 140 4.94 -6.74 -26.28
C LEU A 140 4.68 -8.25 -26.35
N LYS A 141 3.70 -8.69 -27.16
CA LYS A 141 3.33 -10.11 -27.35
C LYS A 141 3.05 -10.86 -26.03
N ILE A 142 2.48 -10.17 -25.04
CA ILE A 142 2.16 -10.75 -23.74
C ILE A 142 0.87 -11.58 -23.87
N THR A 143 0.84 -12.78 -23.27
CA THR A 143 -0.34 -13.66 -23.29
C THR A 143 -1.46 -13.09 -22.42
N ALA A 144 -2.70 -13.56 -22.61
CA ALA A 144 -3.83 -13.16 -21.76
C ALA A 144 -3.61 -13.51 -20.27
N GLU A 145 -2.95 -14.64 -19.98
CA GLU A 145 -2.62 -15.05 -18.62
C GLU A 145 -1.58 -14.11 -17.99
N SER A 146 -0.47 -13.84 -18.70
CA SER A 146 0.54 -12.89 -18.25
C SER A 146 -0.04 -11.48 -18.04
N ALA A 147 -0.97 -11.05 -18.90
CA ALA A 147 -1.65 -9.77 -18.72
C ALA A 147 -2.50 -9.73 -17.44
N ARG A 148 -3.23 -10.82 -17.12
CA ARG A 148 -4.01 -10.93 -15.87
C ARG A 148 -3.11 -10.91 -14.64
N VAL A 149 -2.00 -11.65 -14.66
CA VAL A 149 -1.03 -11.69 -13.55
C VAL A 149 -0.34 -10.34 -13.39
N PHE A 150 0.02 -9.68 -14.50
CA PHE A 150 0.60 -8.34 -14.44
C PHE A 150 -0.38 -7.31 -13.88
N LYS A 151 -1.67 -7.36 -14.23
CA LYS A 151 -2.71 -6.52 -13.62
C LYS A 151 -2.76 -6.71 -12.10
N PHE A 152 -2.75 -7.97 -11.64
CA PHE A 152 -2.71 -8.28 -10.21
C PHE A 152 -1.47 -7.68 -9.53
N ILE A 153 -0.29 -7.86 -10.13
CA ILE A 153 0.97 -7.31 -9.62
C ILE A 153 0.93 -5.77 -9.57
N MET A 154 0.39 -5.10 -10.59
CA MET A 154 0.20 -3.65 -10.57
C MET A 154 -0.69 -3.22 -9.41
N ALA A 155 -1.79 -3.94 -9.13
CA ALA A 155 -2.67 -3.63 -8.01
C ALA A 155 -1.99 -3.83 -6.65
N GLU A 156 -1.23 -4.92 -6.48
CA GLU A 156 -0.43 -5.18 -5.26
C GLU A 156 0.63 -4.11 -5.04
N SER A 157 1.40 -3.78 -6.08
CA SER A 157 2.43 -2.74 -6.01
C SER A 157 1.84 -1.37 -5.70
N PHE A 158 0.62 -1.07 -6.16
CA PHE A 158 -0.10 0.14 -5.78
C PHE A 158 -0.47 0.14 -4.30
N ALA A 159 -1.03 -0.96 -3.77
CA ALA A 159 -1.35 -1.07 -2.35
C ALA A 159 -0.10 -0.90 -1.48
N ASN A 160 1.01 -1.58 -1.82
CA ASN A 160 2.27 -1.43 -1.08
C ASN A 160 2.84 0.00 -1.17
N ALA A 161 2.71 0.66 -2.33
CA ALA A 161 3.17 2.04 -2.51
C ALA A 161 2.34 3.04 -1.71
N VAL A 162 1.01 2.88 -1.68
CA VAL A 162 0.09 3.67 -0.85
C VAL A 162 0.45 3.54 0.62
N GLU A 163 0.61 2.32 1.12
CA GLU A 163 0.97 2.09 2.52
C GLU A 163 2.38 2.59 2.85
N SER A 164 3.32 2.44 1.92
CA SER A 164 4.66 2.99 2.09
C SER A 164 4.60 4.52 2.21
N PHE A 165 3.95 5.18 1.25
CA PHE A 165 3.89 6.64 1.22
C PHE A 165 3.07 7.22 2.39
N ALA A 166 1.97 6.59 2.77
CA ALA A 166 1.16 7.01 3.91
C ALA A 166 1.93 6.96 5.24
N ASN A 167 2.97 6.14 5.38
CA ASN A 167 3.74 6.01 6.62
C ASN A 167 4.34 7.35 7.10
N ILE A 168 4.74 8.24 6.18
CA ILE A 168 5.48 9.48 6.49
C ILE A 168 4.69 10.47 7.37
N TYR A 169 3.37 10.38 7.33
CA TYR A 169 2.49 11.31 8.05
C TYR A 169 2.30 10.90 9.52
N ASN A 170 2.78 9.72 9.92
CA ASN A 170 2.59 9.18 11.27
C ASN A 170 3.82 9.48 12.15
N LYS A 171 3.93 10.74 12.62
CA LYS A 171 5.13 11.22 13.31
C LYS A 171 5.09 11.00 14.83
N THR A 172 3.90 11.02 15.43
CA THR A 172 3.68 10.81 16.87
C THR A 172 3.72 9.32 17.23
N PRO A 173 4.06 8.95 18.48
CA PRO A 173 3.94 7.56 18.94
C PRO A 173 2.54 6.97 18.74
N GLN A 174 1.50 7.75 19.02
CA GLN A 174 0.09 7.38 18.82
C GLN A 174 -0.20 7.11 17.34
N GLY A 175 0.19 8.04 16.45
CA GLY A 175 -0.04 7.90 15.02
C GLY A 175 0.68 6.69 14.43
N LYS A 176 1.90 6.40 14.89
CA LYS A 176 2.64 5.19 14.49
C LYS A 176 1.92 3.92 14.90
N LEU A 177 1.52 3.82 16.17
CA LEU A 177 0.78 2.66 16.66
C LEU A 177 -0.52 2.45 15.89
N PHE A 178 -1.31 3.51 15.68
CA PHE A 178 -2.53 3.42 14.88
C PHE A 178 -2.24 2.98 13.45
N TYR A 179 -1.19 3.49 12.85
CA TYR A 179 -0.80 3.08 11.50
C TYR A 179 -0.37 1.61 11.43
N ASP A 180 0.43 1.15 12.38
CA ASP A 180 0.90 -0.24 12.46
C ASP A 180 -0.27 -1.23 12.64
N LEU A 181 -1.37 -0.80 13.28
CA LEU A 181 -2.60 -1.59 13.40
C LEU A 181 -3.48 -1.56 12.14
N ASN A 182 -3.20 -0.66 11.19
CA ASN A 182 -4.03 -0.42 10.01
C ASN A 182 -3.32 -0.63 8.66
N SER A 183 -2.06 -1.11 8.68
CA SER A 183 -1.20 -1.22 7.50
C SER A 183 -0.34 -2.48 7.57
N TYR A 184 -0.16 -3.16 6.43
CA TYR A 184 0.80 -4.26 6.29
C TYR A 184 2.24 -3.71 6.19
N VAL A 185 2.41 -2.58 5.50
CA VAL A 185 3.73 -1.97 5.31
C VAL A 185 3.99 -0.94 6.41
N THR A 186 5.06 -1.19 7.17
CA THR A 186 5.57 -0.26 8.18
C THR A 186 7.06 -0.04 8.00
N HIS A 187 7.54 1.18 8.26
CA HIS A 187 8.91 1.55 8.01
C HIS A 187 9.70 1.81 9.27
N HIS A 188 11.00 1.50 9.20
CA HIS A 188 11.96 2.04 10.15
C HIS A 188 12.30 3.50 9.81
N HIS A 189 12.78 4.23 10.83
CA HIS A 189 13.09 5.66 10.74
C HIS A 189 13.96 6.05 9.52
N LYS A 190 14.91 5.20 9.13
CA LYS A 190 15.80 5.46 7.97
C LYS A 190 15.04 5.59 6.65
N ILE A 191 14.00 4.79 6.43
CA ILE A 191 13.18 4.85 5.22
C ILE A 191 12.30 6.11 5.25
N ASN A 192 11.74 6.47 6.41
CA ASN A 192 10.98 7.73 6.54
C ASN A 192 11.86 8.97 6.27
N VAL A 193 13.12 8.96 6.71
CA VAL A 193 14.08 10.03 6.35
C VAL A 193 14.36 10.04 4.85
N ALA A 194 14.53 8.88 4.22
CA ALA A 194 14.75 8.78 2.77
C ALA A 194 13.53 9.31 1.99
N LEU A 195 12.32 8.97 2.42
CA LEU A 195 11.05 9.48 1.89
C LEU A 195 10.96 11.01 1.99
N GLU A 196 11.16 11.60 3.17
CA GLU A 196 11.09 13.05 3.36
C GLU A 196 12.10 13.80 2.48
N LYS A 197 13.31 13.26 2.34
CA LYS A 197 14.36 13.81 1.46
C LYS A 197 14.02 13.66 -0.02
N ALA A 198 13.43 12.54 -0.42
CA ALA A 198 12.95 12.33 -1.78
C ALA A 198 11.82 13.31 -2.13
N ILE A 199 10.83 13.49 -1.24
CA ILE A 199 9.73 14.45 -1.43
C ILE A 199 10.26 15.88 -1.55
N THR A 200 11.22 16.26 -0.71
CA THR A 200 11.84 17.60 -0.78
C THR A 200 12.52 17.85 -2.13
N LEU A 201 13.12 16.80 -2.71
CA LEU A 201 13.84 16.91 -3.97
C LEU A 201 12.91 16.82 -5.19
N LEU A 202 12.01 15.84 -5.21
CA LEU A 202 11.23 15.41 -6.37
C LEU A 202 9.77 15.85 -6.35
N GLY A 203 9.27 16.30 -5.19
CA GLY A 203 7.83 16.43 -4.94
C GLY A 203 7.18 15.10 -4.55
N GLU A 204 5.95 15.18 -4.03
CA GLU A 204 5.18 14.01 -3.57
C GLU A 204 4.89 13.03 -4.72
N ARG A 205 4.48 13.57 -5.87
CA ARG A 205 4.08 12.78 -7.05
C ARG A 205 5.20 11.88 -7.57
N LEU A 206 6.34 12.46 -7.97
CA LEU A 206 7.47 11.68 -8.49
C LEU A 206 8.04 10.72 -7.43
N THR A 207 7.95 11.09 -6.15
CA THR A 207 8.35 10.19 -5.07
C THR A 207 7.42 8.99 -4.97
N PHE A 208 6.11 9.19 -5.08
CA PHE A 208 5.13 8.10 -5.12
C PHE A 208 5.35 7.19 -6.34
N ASP A 209 5.53 7.76 -7.52
CA ASP A 209 5.78 7.01 -8.76
C ASP A 209 7.03 6.13 -8.64
N LEU A 210 8.12 6.65 -8.03
CA LEU A 210 9.33 5.88 -7.78
C LEU A 210 9.11 4.69 -6.83
N ILE A 211 8.32 4.89 -5.76
CA ILE A 211 7.99 3.81 -4.80
C ILE A 211 7.14 2.76 -5.50
N TYR A 212 6.14 3.18 -6.27
CA TYR A 212 5.30 2.28 -7.04
C TYR A 212 6.12 1.43 -8.01
N ILE A 213 7.01 2.06 -8.80
CA ILE A 213 7.87 1.31 -9.73
C ILE A 213 8.83 0.38 -8.98
N SER A 214 9.36 0.79 -7.83
CA SER A 214 10.17 -0.08 -6.98
C SER A 214 9.41 -1.36 -6.58
N TYR A 215 8.20 -1.22 -6.04
CA TYR A 215 7.35 -2.37 -5.72
C TYR A 215 6.94 -3.16 -6.97
N LEU A 216 6.75 -2.52 -8.11
CA LEU A 216 6.39 -3.19 -9.36
C LEU A 216 7.51 -4.10 -9.88
N TYR A 217 8.76 -3.62 -9.86
CA TYR A 217 9.92 -4.46 -10.17
C TYR A 217 10.03 -5.63 -9.20
N SER A 218 9.90 -5.35 -7.90
CA SER A 218 10.00 -6.36 -6.86
C SER A 218 8.91 -7.43 -7.01
N ASN A 219 7.64 -7.06 -7.16
CA ASN A 219 6.52 -8.00 -7.27
C ASN A 219 6.52 -8.77 -8.61
N CYS A 220 7.13 -8.23 -9.66
CA CYS A 220 7.46 -8.98 -10.88
C CYS A 220 8.61 -9.99 -10.72
N LEU A 221 9.12 -10.18 -9.49
CA LEU A 221 10.26 -11.05 -9.18
C LEU A 221 11.54 -10.69 -9.95
N LEU A 222 11.65 -9.45 -10.39
CA LEU A 222 12.85 -8.97 -11.06
C LEU A 222 13.93 -8.66 -10.01
N PRO A 223 15.22 -8.87 -10.36
CA PRO A 223 16.31 -8.39 -9.51
C PRO A 223 16.29 -6.86 -9.43
N GLU A 224 16.91 -6.31 -8.38
CA GLU A 224 17.09 -4.87 -8.27
C GLU A 224 17.84 -4.33 -9.51
N PRO A 225 17.31 -3.31 -10.21
CA PRO A 225 17.94 -2.71 -11.38
C PRO A 225 19.36 -2.26 -11.12
N HIS A 226 20.29 -2.69 -11.96
CA HIS A 226 21.66 -2.17 -11.92
C HIS A 226 21.71 -0.71 -12.39
N SER A 227 22.81 0.01 -12.14
CA SER A 227 22.92 1.47 -12.39
C SER A 227 22.42 1.93 -13.76
N LYS A 228 22.77 1.23 -14.86
CA LYS A 228 22.28 1.61 -16.20
C LYS A 228 20.76 1.47 -16.39
N GLN A 229 20.15 0.42 -15.82
CA GLN A 229 18.69 0.25 -15.86
C GLN A 229 18.02 1.31 -14.99
N LEU A 230 18.56 1.59 -13.80
CA LEU A 230 18.05 2.63 -12.92
C LEU A 230 18.07 4.00 -13.60
N THR A 231 19.14 4.34 -14.31
CA THR A 231 19.20 5.55 -15.15
C THR A 231 18.06 5.58 -16.16
N SER A 232 17.83 4.49 -16.90
CA SER A 232 16.74 4.43 -17.87
C SER A 232 15.34 4.48 -17.25
N ILE A 233 15.14 3.94 -16.04
CA ILE A 233 13.88 4.08 -15.31
C ILE A 233 13.66 5.57 -14.97
N PHE A 234 14.70 6.24 -14.47
CA PHE A 234 14.63 7.64 -14.10
C PHE A 234 14.46 8.56 -15.31
N GLU A 235 14.98 8.19 -16.49
CA GLU A 235 14.72 8.89 -17.76
C GLU A 235 13.24 8.87 -18.13
N VAL A 236 12.53 7.76 -17.85
CA VAL A 236 11.09 7.65 -18.10
C VAL A 236 10.29 8.43 -17.06
N LEU A 237 10.64 8.30 -15.78
CA LEU A 237 9.86 8.88 -14.68
C LEU A 237 10.11 10.37 -14.46
N ILE A 238 11.33 10.85 -14.71
CA ILE A 238 11.76 12.21 -14.41
C ILE A 238 12.22 12.88 -15.72
N PRO A 239 11.30 13.58 -16.42
CA PRO A 239 11.62 14.21 -17.72
C PRO A 239 12.72 15.27 -17.61
N ASP A 240 12.70 16.07 -16.54
CA ASP A 240 13.69 17.11 -16.27
C ASP A 240 15.08 16.50 -16.04
N SER A 241 16.04 16.86 -16.90
CA SER A 241 17.39 16.28 -16.89
C SER A 241 18.21 16.68 -15.67
N ASP A 242 18.05 17.90 -15.16
CA ASP A 242 18.83 18.40 -14.03
C ASP A 242 18.30 17.78 -12.72
N LEU A 243 16.99 17.69 -12.57
CA LEU A 243 16.33 17.01 -11.48
C LEU A 243 16.66 15.52 -11.49
N ARG A 244 16.60 14.87 -12.67
CA ARG A 244 16.99 13.48 -12.85
C ARG A 244 18.42 13.21 -12.40
N LYS A 245 19.36 14.08 -12.76
CA LYS A 245 20.76 13.97 -12.32
C LYS A 245 20.86 14.06 -10.79
N LYS A 246 20.22 15.05 -10.18
CA LYS A 246 20.18 15.20 -8.71
C LYS A 246 19.55 13.98 -8.02
N ALA A 247 18.49 13.42 -8.61
CA ALA A 247 17.81 12.24 -8.11
C ALA A 247 18.72 11.00 -8.14
N LEU A 248 19.40 10.79 -9.28
CA LEU A 248 20.36 9.70 -9.44
C LEU A 248 21.54 9.86 -8.49
N ASP A 249 22.02 11.07 -8.21
CA ASP A 249 23.14 11.30 -7.29
C ASP A 249 22.73 11.23 -5.80
N SER A 250 21.42 11.24 -5.50
CA SER A 250 20.90 11.23 -4.14
C SER A 250 20.89 9.81 -3.53
N PRO A 251 21.65 9.54 -2.44
CA PRO A 251 21.60 8.25 -1.77
C PRO A 251 20.23 7.97 -1.14
N HIS A 252 19.46 9.02 -0.80
CA HIS A 252 18.12 8.87 -0.25
C HIS A 252 17.11 8.38 -1.29
N VAL A 253 17.17 8.93 -2.51
CA VAL A 253 16.30 8.49 -3.60
C VAL A 253 16.64 7.05 -4.01
N ARG A 254 17.93 6.70 -4.11
CA ARG A 254 18.34 5.32 -4.36
C ARG A 254 17.87 4.37 -3.25
N LYS A 255 18.07 4.74 -1.98
CA LYS A 255 17.62 3.92 -0.84
C LYS A 255 16.10 3.71 -0.85
N LEU A 256 15.35 4.74 -1.25
CA LEU A 256 13.90 4.64 -1.41
C LEU A 256 13.53 3.68 -2.54
N PHE A 257 14.22 3.75 -3.69
CA PHE A 257 13.99 2.80 -4.77
C PHE A 257 14.36 1.36 -4.39
N SER A 258 15.40 1.16 -3.58
CA SER A 258 15.75 -0.18 -3.07
C SER A 258 14.73 -0.72 -2.06
N HIS A 259 13.87 0.14 -1.48
CA HIS A 259 12.98 -0.26 -0.39
C HIS A 259 11.94 -1.31 -0.81
N GLY A 260 11.37 -1.24 -2.02
CA GLY A 260 10.43 -2.26 -2.50
C GLY A 260 11.05 -3.66 -2.62
N PHE A 261 12.38 -3.77 -2.70
CA PHE A 261 13.12 -5.03 -2.72
C PHE A 261 13.40 -5.60 -1.31
N GLU A 262 13.07 -4.87 -0.24
CA GLU A 262 13.12 -5.39 1.13
C GLU A 262 11.95 -6.37 1.40
N LEU A 263 10.94 -6.43 0.53
CA LEU A 263 9.93 -7.51 0.54
C LEU A 263 10.59 -8.87 0.29
N SER A 264 10.36 -9.82 1.21
CA SER A 264 10.96 -11.14 1.11
C SER A 264 10.54 -11.84 -0.18
N LEU A 265 11.49 -12.56 -0.78
CA LEU A 265 11.21 -13.35 -1.98
C LEU A 265 10.13 -14.40 -1.70
N ASP A 266 10.18 -15.03 -0.53
CA ASP A 266 9.19 -16.03 -0.11
C ASP A 266 7.78 -15.44 -0.06
N PHE A 267 7.61 -14.24 0.49
CA PHE A 267 6.32 -13.55 0.50
C PHE A 267 5.83 -13.29 -0.93
N ARG A 268 6.68 -12.73 -1.80
CA ARG A 268 6.31 -12.42 -3.19
C ARG A 268 5.96 -13.67 -4.00
N MET A 269 6.74 -14.74 -3.83
CA MET A 269 6.50 -16.05 -4.44
C MET A 269 5.20 -16.67 -3.94
N GLN A 270 4.96 -16.62 -2.63
CA GLN A 270 3.76 -17.17 -2.02
C GLN A 270 2.52 -16.41 -2.48
N THR A 271 2.49 -15.09 -2.40
CA THR A 271 1.33 -14.28 -2.77
C THR A 271 1.00 -14.41 -4.25
N THR A 272 2.01 -14.25 -5.12
CA THR A 272 1.78 -14.32 -6.57
C THR A 272 1.51 -15.75 -7.05
N GLY A 273 2.27 -16.72 -6.54
CA GLY A 273 2.10 -18.14 -6.87
C GLY A 273 0.77 -18.70 -6.37
N PHE A 274 0.39 -18.37 -5.13
CA PHE A 274 -0.93 -18.73 -4.59
C PHE A 274 -2.05 -18.11 -5.42
N PHE A 275 -1.96 -16.82 -5.76
CA PHE A 275 -2.95 -16.17 -6.62
C PHE A 275 -3.08 -16.87 -7.97
N CYS A 276 -1.97 -17.17 -8.65
CA CYS A 276 -2.00 -17.87 -9.93
C CYS A 276 -2.68 -19.24 -9.81
N ALA A 277 -2.30 -20.05 -8.82
CA ALA A 277 -2.90 -21.35 -8.57
C ALA A 277 -4.40 -21.24 -8.22
N PHE A 278 -4.78 -20.28 -7.38
CA PHE A 278 -6.16 -20.03 -6.99
C PHE A 278 -7.04 -19.61 -8.18
N MET A 279 -6.48 -18.88 -9.14
CA MET A 279 -7.16 -18.46 -10.37
C MET A 279 -7.14 -19.52 -11.47
N GLY A 280 -6.57 -20.71 -11.21
CA GLY A 280 -6.46 -21.80 -12.18
C GLY A 280 -5.46 -21.50 -13.32
N ILE A 281 -4.42 -20.71 -13.04
CA ILE A 281 -3.35 -20.42 -13.99
C ILE A 281 -2.25 -21.47 -13.81
N ASP A 282 -2.16 -22.42 -14.74
CA ASP A 282 -1.20 -23.53 -14.68
C ASP A 282 0.20 -23.16 -15.21
N THR A 283 0.34 -21.99 -15.83
CA THR A 283 1.63 -21.53 -16.37
C THR A 283 2.61 -21.24 -15.23
N PRO A 284 3.85 -21.77 -15.28
CA PRO A 284 4.87 -21.47 -14.28
C PRO A 284 5.15 -19.97 -14.13
N LEU A 285 5.33 -19.51 -12.90
CA LEU A 285 5.46 -18.09 -12.58
C LEU A 285 6.63 -17.42 -13.32
N GLU A 286 7.72 -18.15 -13.53
CA GLU A 286 8.90 -17.67 -14.27
C GLU A 286 8.62 -17.42 -15.75
N LYS A 287 7.56 -18.01 -16.31
CA LYS A 287 7.10 -17.70 -17.68
C LYS A 287 6.14 -16.51 -17.69
N LEU A 288 5.30 -16.42 -16.67
CA LEU A 288 4.33 -15.33 -16.53
C LEU A 288 5.02 -13.97 -16.31
N LEU A 289 6.15 -13.97 -15.60
CA LEU A 289 6.87 -12.76 -15.17
C LEU A 289 8.13 -12.44 -15.98
N ARG A 290 8.32 -13.06 -17.15
CA ARG A 290 9.33 -12.63 -18.15
C ARG A 290 8.89 -11.35 -18.86
N ILE A 291 8.67 -10.32 -18.06
CA ILE A 291 8.17 -9.03 -18.51
C ILE A 291 9.35 -8.06 -18.54
N ASP A 292 9.65 -7.49 -19.72
CA ASP A 292 10.57 -6.36 -19.80
C ASP A 292 9.83 -5.10 -19.35
N LEU A 293 9.85 -4.89 -18.02
CA LEU A 293 9.16 -3.76 -17.41
C LEU A 293 9.71 -2.42 -17.90
N LEU A 294 11.00 -2.35 -18.26
CA LEU A 294 11.57 -1.13 -18.80
C LEU A 294 11.05 -0.85 -20.21
N GLU A 295 10.89 -1.90 -21.02
CA GLU A 295 10.26 -1.78 -22.33
C GLU A 295 8.79 -1.36 -22.22
N ILE A 296 8.03 -1.93 -21.28
CA ILE A 296 6.67 -1.48 -20.94
C ILE A 296 6.66 0.01 -20.65
N LEU A 297 7.51 0.45 -19.71
CA LEU A 297 7.58 1.85 -19.29
C LEU A 297 7.93 2.79 -20.45
N LYS A 298 8.76 2.36 -21.40
CA LYS A 298 9.21 3.18 -22.53
C LYS A 298 8.22 3.20 -23.71
N LYS A 299 7.56 2.08 -23.99
CA LYS A 299 6.80 1.87 -25.24
C LYS A 299 5.29 1.88 -25.07
N THR A 300 4.81 1.85 -23.83
CA THR A 300 3.39 1.70 -23.54
C THR A 300 2.96 2.76 -22.54
N THR A 301 1.72 3.23 -22.66
CA THR A 301 1.10 4.14 -21.70
C THR A 301 0.41 3.50 -20.48
N PRO A 302 0.07 2.19 -20.41
CA PRO A 302 -0.51 1.52 -19.25
C PRO A 302 -0.08 1.99 -17.86
N VAL A 303 1.23 1.99 -17.62
CA VAL A 303 1.77 2.32 -16.31
C VAL A 303 1.68 3.82 -16.07
N SER A 304 1.94 4.65 -17.09
CA SER A 304 1.80 6.10 -16.98
C SER A 304 0.35 6.57 -16.88
N ASP A 305 -0.58 5.88 -17.54
CA ASP A 305 -2.02 6.13 -17.51
C ASP A 305 -2.57 5.74 -16.14
N PHE A 306 -2.17 4.56 -15.64
CA PHE A 306 -2.50 4.13 -14.28
C PHE A 306 -2.01 5.15 -13.25
N LEU A 307 -0.74 5.55 -13.29
CA LEU A 307 -0.17 6.55 -12.39
C LEU A 307 -0.88 7.92 -12.52
N SER A 308 -1.32 8.28 -13.73
CA SER A 308 -2.08 9.50 -13.99
C SER A 308 -3.52 9.44 -13.45
N ASP A 309 -4.15 8.28 -13.44
CA ASP A 309 -5.51 8.09 -12.93
C ASP A 309 -5.54 7.83 -11.43
N THR A 310 -4.45 7.32 -10.86
CA THR A 310 -4.27 7.14 -9.40
C THR A 310 -3.78 8.41 -8.71
N ARG A 311 -4.01 9.61 -9.28
CA ARG A 311 -3.56 10.89 -8.68
C ARG A 311 -4.18 11.08 -7.29
N LEU A 312 -3.47 10.60 -6.28
CA LEU A 312 -3.70 10.90 -4.87
C LEU A 312 -3.19 12.29 -4.55
N PHE A 313 -2.29 12.84 -5.35
CA PHE A 313 -1.68 14.15 -5.15
C PHE A 313 -1.98 14.99 -6.39
N ASN A 314 -2.78 16.04 -6.22
CA ASN A 314 -2.87 17.11 -7.22
C ASN A 314 -1.81 18.13 -6.85
N ASP A 315 -1.03 18.57 -7.84
CA ASP A 315 -0.25 19.81 -7.75
C ASP A 315 -1.21 21.02 -7.66
#